data_AF-Q4CU17-F1
#
_entry.id   AF-Q4CU17-F1
#
_cell.length_a   1.000
_cell.length_b   1.000
_cell.length_c   1.000
_cell.angle_alpha   90.00
_cell.angle_beta   90.00
_cell.angle_gamma   90.00
#
_symmetry.space_group_name_H-M   'P 1'
#
loop_
_entity.id
_entity.type
_entity.pdbx_description
1 polymer ?
#
loop_
_entity_poly.entity_id
_entity_poly.type
_entity_poly.pdbx_seq_one_letter_code
_entity_poly.pdbx_strand_id
1 'polypeptide(L)'
;AVVVTGGLGSVLEMQALGVFARMSCASAQERASTAALPYFLSVFAARDPLWMVVGNVLLAAVFGCVHCGVTAAFRRWRGVDAASAWAAMRFPSLTYVVAHAMHLGIFFGSVLALAMPGARVQHRVIGVVGVLYGAAFPAGVCYLIARHTGASFTRYWQFSRKPLHERLLYPVGYWHPAAQQRMYGGMLTNMRGSHVYWCVFQLSALCVVCLIAAVHPPVGGCHVQYFCMAAVLLAGAGVVAFTNMMRSAFLTVMHTAGFVLLATLCLVSAANHLAPSDGGARAYVAIVLLLTTVVLAITVYGVVVWYAEDRYWKELREPRCGGLEALLRDDEESDEETQKPHEMTLSSYASGTTVASSYRPPAAPRPVAGDTRSDTLSLLDRVSSASCSINYAPLDRWRCSA
;
A
#
# COMPACT_ATOMS: atom_id res chain seq x y z
N ALA A 1 5.07 16.27 0.36
CA ALA A 1 4.63 15.47 -0.79
C ALA A 1 4.71 13.98 -0.49
N VAL A 2 5.89 13.35 -0.46
CA VAL A 2 6.10 11.89 -0.24
C VAL A 2 5.27 11.29 0.91
N VAL A 3 5.29 11.95 2.08
CA VAL A 3 4.54 11.52 3.28
C VAL A 3 3.02 11.62 3.07
N VAL A 4 2.56 12.62 2.31
CA VAL A 4 1.14 12.87 2.00
C VAL A 4 0.66 11.93 0.90
N THR A 5 1.50 11.67 -0.11
CA THR A 5 1.17 10.83 -1.27
C THR A 5 1.38 9.34 -1.03
N GLY A 6 1.94 8.95 0.12
CA GLY A 6 2.23 7.55 0.46
C GLY A 6 3.16 6.85 -0.54
N GLY A 7 3.96 7.62 -1.28
CA GLY A 7 4.62 7.13 -2.49
C GLY A 7 6.02 7.66 -2.65
N LEU A 8 6.99 6.76 -2.59
CA LEU A 8 8.42 7.02 -2.80
C LEU A 8 8.83 6.94 -4.28
N GLY A 9 8.04 6.27 -5.13
CA GLY A 9 8.42 5.99 -6.52
C GLY A 9 8.78 7.23 -7.33
N SER A 10 8.07 8.34 -7.12
CA SER A 10 8.35 9.61 -7.79
C SER A 10 9.71 10.22 -7.40
N VAL A 11 10.18 9.98 -6.17
CA VAL A 11 11.51 10.42 -5.71
C VAL A 11 12.59 9.56 -6.34
N LEU A 12 12.37 8.26 -6.46
CA LEU A 12 13.35 7.33 -7.03
C LEU A 12 13.69 7.67 -8.50
N GLU A 13 12.71 8.08 -9.30
CA GLU A 13 12.93 8.53 -10.68
C GLU A 13 13.83 9.79 -10.74
N MET A 14 13.58 10.77 -9.86
CA MET A 14 14.44 11.97 -9.75
C MET A 14 15.85 11.62 -9.26
N GLN A 15 15.96 10.65 -8.36
CA GLN A 15 17.24 10.14 -7.89
C GLN A 15 18.02 9.42 -8.99
N ALA A 16 17.34 8.66 -9.87
CA ALA A 16 17.97 8.02 -11.02
C ALA A 16 18.59 9.06 -11.97
N LEU A 17 17.93 10.19 -12.20
CA LEU A 17 18.54 11.30 -12.94
C LEU A 17 19.76 11.89 -12.22
N GLY A 18 19.70 11.99 -10.88
CA GLY A 18 20.84 12.37 -10.06
C GLY A 18 22.03 11.41 -10.17
N VAL A 19 21.76 10.11 -10.36
CA VAL A 19 22.78 9.08 -10.63
C VAL A 19 23.41 9.34 -11.99
N PHE A 20 22.60 9.53 -13.03
CA PHE A 20 23.09 9.81 -14.39
C PHE A 20 23.96 11.06 -14.44
N ALA A 21 23.57 12.13 -13.75
CA ALA A 21 24.36 13.36 -13.63
C ALA A 21 25.74 13.17 -12.97
N ARG A 22 25.89 12.12 -12.15
CA ARG A 22 27.11 11.79 -11.41
C ARG A 22 27.99 10.75 -12.10
N MET A 23 27.55 10.19 -13.22
CA MET A 23 28.35 9.22 -13.96
C MET A 23 29.63 9.86 -14.50
N SER A 24 30.70 9.09 -14.53
CA SER A 24 31.95 9.49 -15.22
C SER A 24 31.70 9.75 -16.70
N CYS A 25 30.79 8.99 -17.31
CA CYS A 25 30.31 9.12 -18.69
C CYS A 25 29.27 10.22 -18.94
N ALA A 26 28.89 11.00 -17.94
CA ALA A 26 27.98 12.12 -18.19
C ALA A 26 28.71 13.20 -19.02
N SER A 27 28.08 13.71 -20.06
CA SER A 27 28.60 14.85 -20.82
C SER A 27 28.50 16.15 -20.01
N ALA A 28 29.26 17.18 -20.39
CA ALA A 28 29.17 18.49 -19.74
C ALA A 28 27.74 19.07 -19.78
N GLN A 29 27.04 18.88 -20.91
CA GLN A 29 25.67 19.34 -21.09
C GLN A 29 24.67 18.58 -20.22
N GLU A 30 24.79 17.25 -20.13
CA GLU A 30 23.94 16.45 -19.24
C GLU A 30 24.10 16.92 -17.79
N ARG A 31 25.34 17.09 -17.32
CA ARG A 31 25.61 17.62 -15.97
C ARG A 31 25.04 19.03 -15.75
N ALA A 32 25.18 19.92 -16.73
CA ALA A 32 24.63 21.28 -16.63
C ALA A 32 23.10 21.27 -16.56
N SER A 33 22.44 20.48 -17.40
CA SER A 33 20.97 20.35 -17.43
C SER A 33 20.38 19.69 -16.18
N THR A 34 21.19 18.91 -15.46
CA THR A 34 20.76 18.12 -14.29
C THR A 34 21.47 18.51 -13.00
N ALA A 35 22.06 19.71 -12.93
CA ALA A 35 22.95 20.12 -11.84
C ALA A 35 22.31 20.02 -10.43
N ALA A 36 20.99 20.21 -10.32
CA ALA A 36 20.26 20.11 -9.05
C ALA A 36 19.83 18.67 -8.69
N LEU A 37 19.79 17.75 -9.66
CA LEU A 37 19.24 16.41 -9.47
C LEU A 37 20.04 15.51 -8.52
N PRO A 38 21.38 15.60 -8.45
CA PRO A 38 22.13 14.85 -7.46
C PRO A 38 21.75 15.16 -6.01
N TYR A 39 21.16 16.31 -5.71
CA TYR A 39 20.70 16.63 -4.35
C TYR A 39 19.49 15.81 -3.90
N PHE A 40 18.74 15.21 -4.84
CA PHE A 40 17.71 14.22 -4.50
C PHE A 40 18.32 12.91 -3.96
N LEU A 41 19.56 12.57 -4.35
CA LEU A 41 20.28 11.42 -3.79
C LEU A 41 20.81 11.74 -2.39
N SER A 42 21.40 12.91 -2.22
CA SER A 42 21.98 13.34 -0.96
C SER A 42 22.16 14.85 -0.94
N VAL A 43 21.84 15.50 0.18
CA VAL A 43 22.16 16.91 0.41
C VAL A 43 23.68 17.16 0.35
N PHE A 44 24.48 16.12 0.63
CA PHE A 44 25.94 16.17 0.60
C PHE A 44 26.53 15.86 -0.79
N ALA A 45 25.68 15.88 -1.81
CA ALA A 45 26.00 15.65 -3.21
C ALA A 45 27.28 16.36 -3.70
N ALA A 46 27.41 17.66 -3.44
CA ALA A 46 28.53 18.46 -3.95
C ALA A 46 29.88 18.18 -3.25
N ARG A 47 29.88 17.33 -2.22
CA ARG A 47 31.06 16.96 -1.45
C ARG A 47 31.66 15.66 -1.99
N ASP A 48 32.44 14.98 -1.17
CA ASP A 48 33.01 13.66 -1.49
C ASP A 48 31.95 12.54 -1.39
N PRO A 49 32.04 11.45 -2.19
CA PRO A 49 31.13 10.30 -2.09
C PRO A 49 30.97 9.74 -0.68
N LEU A 50 32.02 9.80 0.15
CA LEU A 50 31.97 9.36 1.55
C LEU A 50 30.93 10.15 2.37
N TRP A 51 30.77 11.46 2.10
CA TRP A 51 29.76 12.28 2.78
C TRP A 51 28.35 12.01 2.29
N MET A 52 28.16 11.55 1.05
CA MET A 52 26.85 11.06 0.62
C MET A 52 26.41 9.86 1.46
N VAL A 53 27.34 8.94 1.77
CA VAL A 53 27.09 7.78 2.62
C VAL A 53 26.87 8.19 4.06
N VAL A 54 27.89 8.78 4.69
CA VAL A 54 27.88 9.12 6.12
C VAL A 54 26.77 10.12 6.45
N GLY A 55 26.59 11.13 5.61
CA GLY A 55 25.58 12.15 5.80
C GLY A 55 24.16 11.61 5.68
N ASN A 56 23.88 10.76 4.69
CA ASN A 56 22.56 10.13 4.56
C ASN A 56 22.27 9.14 5.70
N VAL A 57 23.28 8.36 6.12
CA VAL A 57 23.16 7.46 7.28
C VAL A 57 22.85 8.27 8.54
N LEU A 58 23.58 9.37 8.76
CA LEU A 58 23.34 10.25 9.91
C LEU A 58 21.94 10.87 9.86
N LEU A 59 21.48 11.36 8.70
CA LEU A 59 20.12 11.89 8.55
C LEU A 59 19.05 10.85 8.87
N ALA A 60 19.19 9.62 8.35
CA ALA A 60 18.26 8.54 8.64
C ALA A 60 18.29 8.13 10.12
N ALA A 61 19.48 8.05 10.73
CA ALA A 61 19.66 7.71 12.14
C ALA A 61 19.06 8.78 13.07
N VAL A 62 19.38 10.06 12.84
CA VAL A 62 18.85 11.19 13.63
C VAL A 62 17.32 11.23 13.54
N PHE A 63 16.76 11.12 12.32
CA PHE A 63 15.32 11.07 12.15
C PHE A 63 14.71 9.87 12.89
N GLY A 64 15.31 8.68 12.77
CA GLY A 64 14.87 7.48 13.45
C GLY A 64 14.89 7.61 14.98
N CYS A 65 15.96 8.17 15.54
CA CYS A 65 16.09 8.44 16.97
C CYS A 65 15.02 9.43 17.46
N VAL A 66 14.82 10.55 16.76
CA VAL A 66 13.79 11.54 17.09
C VAL A 66 12.40 10.90 17.02
N HIS A 67 12.10 10.16 15.95
CA HIS A 67 10.80 9.53 15.76
C HIS A 67 10.52 8.47 16.84
N CYS A 68 11.52 7.65 17.19
CA CYS A 68 11.43 6.70 18.30
C CYS A 68 11.22 7.42 19.64
N GLY A 69 11.99 8.47 19.92
CA GLY A 69 11.89 9.27 21.15
C GLY A 69 10.53 9.94 21.32
N VAL A 70 10.01 10.59 20.26
CA VAL A 70 8.67 11.20 20.27
C VAL A 70 7.59 10.12 20.49
N THR A 71 7.74 8.95 19.86
CA THR A 71 6.79 7.84 20.05
C THR A 71 6.81 7.29 21.47
N ALA A 72 7.99 7.15 22.08
CA ALA A 72 8.14 6.73 23.46
C ALA A 72 7.59 7.78 24.45
N ALA A 73 7.85 9.07 24.20
CA ALA A 73 7.29 10.17 24.98
C ALA A 73 5.77 10.22 24.89
N PHE A 74 5.20 10.06 23.69
CA PHE A 74 3.75 9.99 23.47
C PHE A 74 3.13 8.81 24.23
N ARG A 75 3.73 7.62 24.12
CA ARG A 75 3.30 6.43 24.87
C ARG A 75 3.27 6.69 26.37
N ARG A 76 4.34 7.27 26.92
CA ARG A 76 4.45 7.57 28.36
C ARG A 76 3.48 8.66 28.81
N TRP A 77 3.30 9.71 28.00
CA TRP A 77 2.45 10.84 28.35
C TRP A 77 0.95 10.51 28.28
N ARG A 78 0.54 9.71 27.29
CA ARG A 78 -0.86 9.29 27.13
C ARG A 78 -1.22 8.02 27.89
N GLY A 79 -0.24 7.29 28.45
CA GLY A 79 -0.49 6.03 29.16
C GLY A 79 -1.06 4.92 28.27
N VAL A 80 -0.81 4.98 26.96
CA VAL A 80 -1.33 4.01 25.99
C VAL A 80 -0.36 2.85 25.78
N ASP A 81 -0.87 1.74 25.24
CA ASP A 81 -0.03 0.61 24.82
C ASP A 81 0.88 0.97 23.63
N ALA A 82 1.88 0.13 23.39
CA ALA A 82 2.87 0.38 22.35
C ALA A 82 2.26 0.38 20.94
N ALA A 83 1.31 -0.50 20.64
CA ALA A 83 0.72 -0.59 19.31
C ALA A 83 -0.12 0.65 18.99
N SER A 84 -0.92 1.13 19.96
CA SER A 84 -1.67 2.37 19.83
C SER A 84 -0.75 3.59 19.64
N ALA A 85 0.34 3.67 20.41
CA ALA A 85 1.32 4.75 20.24
C ALA A 85 1.97 4.71 18.85
N TRP A 86 2.34 3.53 18.36
CA TRP A 86 2.98 3.36 17.06
C TRP A 86 2.03 3.71 15.91
N ALA A 87 0.78 3.26 15.99
CA ALA A 87 -0.24 3.60 15.01
C ALA A 87 -0.58 5.10 15.01
N ALA A 88 -0.65 5.73 16.19
CA ALA A 88 -0.92 7.17 16.32
C ALA A 88 0.23 8.01 15.75
N MET A 89 1.47 7.63 16.05
CA MET A 89 2.68 8.33 15.58
C MET A 89 3.12 7.92 14.18
N ARG A 90 2.41 6.97 13.53
CA ARG A 90 2.81 6.36 12.26
C ARG A 90 4.23 5.79 12.31
N PHE A 91 4.65 5.29 13.47
CA PHE A 91 5.89 4.58 13.65
C PHE A 91 5.70 3.10 13.28
N PRO A 92 6.58 2.51 12.46
CA PRO A 92 7.82 3.06 11.87
C PRO A 92 7.68 3.65 10.46
N SER A 93 6.49 3.79 9.87
CA SER A 93 6.31 4.19 8.45
C SER A 93 7.12 5.41 8.02
N LEU A 94 7.13 6.49 8.81
CA LEU A 94 7.88 7.71 8.46
C LEU A 94 9.39 7.47 8.48
N THR A 95 9.88 6.68 9.43
CA THR A 95 11.30 6.28 9.47
C THR A 95 11.66 5.49 8.22
N TYR A 96 10.79 4.56 7.81
CA TYR A 96 10.99 3.82 6.56
C TYR A 96 11.00 4.72 5.33
N VAL A 97 10.06 5.68 5.25
CA VAL A 97 10.02 6.64 4.14
C VAL A 97 11.33 7.42 4.04
N VAL A 98 11.86 7.91 5.16
CA VAL A 98 13.15 8.62 5.18
C VAL A 98 14.30 7.68 4.83
N ALA A 99 14.37 6.48 5.42
CA ALA A 99 15.42 5.52 5.13
C ALA A 99 15.42 5.09 3.65
N HIS A 100 14.25 4.91 3.06
CA HIS A 100 14.08 4.57 1.65
C HIS A 100 14.49 5.73 0.74
N ALA A 101 14.12 6.97 1.07
CA ALA A 101 14.58 8.14 0.34
C ALA A 101 16.11 8.33 0.42
N MET A 102 16.75 7.96 1.53
CA MET A 102 18.20 8.06 1.69
C MET A 102 18.95 6.89 1.04
N HIS A 103 18.28 5.77 0.80
CA HIS A 103 18.90 4.49 0.42
C HIS A 103 19.72 4.57 -0.86
N LEU A 104 19.15 5.11 -1.94
CA LEU A 104 19.83 5.13 -3.24
C LEU A 104 21.12 5.97 -3.19
N GLY A 105 21.09 7.09 -2.44
CA GLY A 105 22.28 7.92 -2.22
C GLY A 105 23.36 7.25 -1.38
N ILE A 106 22.98 6.48 -0.35
CA ILE A 106 23.92 5.66 0.44
C ILE A 106 24.56 4.63 -0.49
N PHE A 107 23.75 3.86 -1.21
CA PHE A 107 24.24 2.78 -2.04
C PHE A 107 25.13 3.27 -3.17
N PHE A 108 24.66 4.25 -3.96
CA PHE A 108 25.45 4.81 -5.05
C PHE A 108 26.71 5.53 -4.55
N GLY A 109 26.64 6.29 -3.46
CA GLY A 109 27.80 6.91 -2.84
C GLY A 109 28.84 5.90 -2.36
N SER A 110 28.40 4.74 -1.85
CA SER A 110 29.28 3.65 -1.44
C SER A 110 29.98 2.99 -2.63
N VAL A 111 29.28 2.74 -3.72
CA VAL A 111 29.91 2.19 -4.94
C VAL A 111 30.90 3.20 -5.52
N LEU A 112 30.55 4.49 -5.57
CA LEU A 112 31.48 5.55 -5.98
C LEU A 112 32.72 5.62 -5.07
N ALA A 113 32.54 5.52 -3.75
CA ALA A 113 33.66 5.52 -2.80
C ALA A 113 34.62 4.34 -3.02
N LEU A 114 34.10 3.18 -3.43
CA LEU A 114 34.92 2.01 -3.82
C LEU A 114 35.60 2.19 -5.17
N ALA A 115 34.92 2.85 -6.11
CA ALA A 115 35.42 3.09 -7.46
C ALA A 115 36.42 4.26 -7.54
N MET A 116 36.57 5.07 -6.49
CA MET A 116 37.48 6.23 -6.53
C MET A 116 38.95 5.81 -6.70
N PRO A 117 39.68 6.41 -7.67
CA PRO A 117 41.11 6.17 -7.81
C PRO A 117 41.86 6.69 -6.57
N GLY A 118 42.74 5.87 -6.01
CA GLY A 118 43.46 6.22 -4.78
C GLY A 118 42.59 6.25 -3.52
N ALA A 119 41.44 5.57 -3.51
CA ALA A 119 40.56 5.48 -2.35
C ALA A 119 41.33 5.12 -1.07
N ARG A 120 41.25 6.01 -0.06
CA ARG A 120 41.84 5.79 1.27
C ARG A 120 41.14 4.62 1.95
N VAL A 121 41.78 4.06 2.99
CA VAL A 121 41.21 2.92 3.74
C VAL A 121 39.79 3.22 4.24
N GLN A 122 39.54 4.44 4.73
CA GLN A 122 38.21 4.88 5.17
C GLN A 122 37.14 4.77 4.06
N HIS A 123 37.47 5.15 2.82
CA HIS A 123 36.56 5.06 1.67
C HIS A 123 36.24 3.61 1.34
N ARG A 124 37.23 2.72 1.42
CA ARG A 124 37.04 1.29 1.19
C ARG A 124 36.15 0.64 2.24
N VAL A 125 36.42 0.89 3.52
CA VAL A 125 35.65 0.32 4.63
C VAL A 125 34.20 0.81 4.58
N ILE A 126 33.99 2.13 4.50
CA ILE A 126 32.65 2.73 4.44
C ILE A 126 31.91 2.31 3.16
N GLY A 127 32.64 2.22 2.04
CA GLY A 127 32.12 1.73 0.78
C GLY A 127 31.60 0.29 0.87
N VAL A 128 32.40 -0.65 1.39
CA VAL A 128 31.98 -2.05 1.56
C VAL A 128 30.76 -2.13 2.48
N VAL A 129 30.80 -1.47 3.63
CA VAL A 129 29.68 -1.46 4.59
C VAL A 129 28.40 -0.92 3.94
N GLY A 130 28.49 0.17 3.19
CA GLY A 130 27.31 0.74 2.56
C GLY A 130 26.78 -0.04 1.35
N VAL A 131 27.63 -0.76 0.61
CA VAL A 131 27.18 -1.72 -0.42
C VAL A 131 26.45 -2.91 0.22
N LEU A 132 26.99 -3.46 1.31
CA LEU A 132 26.33 -4.53 2.08
C LEU A 132 24.98 -4.06 2.64
N TYR A 133 24.92 -2.85 3.20
CA TYR A 133 23.67 -2.20 3.59
C TYR A 133 22.71 -2.04 2.41
N GLY A 134 23.23 -1.68 1.24
CA GLY A 134 22.50 -1.58 -0.02
C GLY A 134 21.67 -2.82 -0.34
N ALA A 135 22.29 -4.01 -0.23
CA ALA A 135 21.61 -5.28 -0.43
C ALA A 135 20.73 -5.68 0.78
N ALA A 136 21.20 -5.41 1.99
CA ALA A 136 20.52 -5.81 3.22
C ALA A 136 19.21 -5.05 3.46
N PHE A 137 19.11 -3.77 3.06
CA PHE A 137 17.92 -2.95 3.33
C PHE A 137 16.67 -3.43 2.58
N PRO A 138 16.66 -3.62 1.24
CA PRO A 138 15.51 -4.20 0.54
C PRO A 138 15.13 -5.58 1.07
N ALA A 139 16.13 -6.43 1.35
CA ALA A 139 15.90 -7.76 1.93
C ALA A 139 15.26 -7.68 3.33
N GLY A 140 15.74 -6.75 4.16
CA GLY A 140 15.21 -6.49 5.51
C GLY A 140 13.79 -5.93 5.48
N VAL A 141 13.46 -5.05 4.53
CA VAL A 141 12.09 -4.56 4.31
C VAL A 141 11.17 -5.72 3.92
N CYS A 142 11.60 -6.57 2.99
CA CYS A 142 10.83 -7.77 2.63
C CYS A 142 10.61 -8.69 3.83
N TYR A 143 11.66 -8.93 4.61
CA TYR A 143 11.57 -9.74 5.82
C TYR A 143 10.58 -9.16 6.85
N LEU A 144 10.65 -7.84 7.09
CA LEU A 144 9.75 -7.16 8.01
C LEU A 144 8.30 -7.28 7.57
N ILE A 145 8.01 -7.03 6.31
CA ILE A 145 6.64 -7.11 5.79
C ILE A 145 6.14 -8.56 5.89
N ALA A 146 6.94 -9.52 5.43
CA ALA A 146 6.55 -10.93 5.46
C ALA A 146 6.30 -11.48 6.87
N ARG A 147 7.05 -11.01 7.88
CA ARG A 147 7.00 -11.58 9.24
C ARG A 147 6.18 -10.76 10.24
N HIS A 148 6.11 -9.44 10.06
CA HIS A 148 5.57 -8.52 11.08
C HIS A 148 4.37 -7.70 10.61
N THR A 149 4.04 -7.71 9.31
CA THR A 149 2.78 -7.09 8.85
C THR A 149 1.70 -8.16 8.79
N GLY A 150 0.74 -8.10 9.72
CA GLY A 150 -0.51 -8.87 9.62
C GLY A 150 -1.52 -8.22 8.67
N ALA A 151 -1.02 -7.51 7.65
CA ALA A 151 -1.82 -6.60 6.85
C ALA A 151 -2.35 -7.34 5.63
N SER A 152 -3.63 -7.15 5.33
CA SER A 152 -4.31 -7.76 4.20
C SER A 152 -4.90 -6.69 3.28
N PHE A 153 -5.00 -7.03 2.01
CA PHE A 153 -5.44 -6.12 0.95
C PHE A 153 -6.88 -6.45 0.54
N THR A 154 -7.79 -5.51 0.75
CA THR A 154 -9.22 -5.64 0.41
C THR A 154 -9.53 -4.83 -0.84
N ARG A 155 -10.25 -5.41 -1.80
CA ARG A 155 -10.63 -4.71 -3.05
C ARG A 155 -11.85 -3.83 -2.85
N TYR A 156 -11.86 -2.67 -3.51
CA TYR A 156 -13.07 -1.86 -3.65
C TYR A 156 -13.98 -2.48 -4.71
N TRP A 157 -14.99 -3.23 -4.28
CA TRP A 157 -15.95 -3.86 -5.18
C TRP A 157 -16.78 -2.83 -5.96
N GLN A 158 -17.02 -1.65 -5.37
CA GLN A 158 -17.75 -0.53 -5.99
C GLN A 158 -17.02 -0.02 -7.24
N PHE A 159 -15.69 0.16 -7.15
CA PHE A 159 -14.88 0.64 -8.27
C PHE A 159 -14.65 -0.43 -9.34
N SER A 160 -14.73 -1.71 -8.96
CA SER A 160 -14.57 -2.83 -9.89
C SER A 160 -15.70 -2.91 -10.93
N ARG A 161 -16.88 -2.37 -10.62
CA ARG A 161 -18.06 -2.34 -11.51
C ARG A 161 -18.06 -1.17 -12.52
N LYS A 162 -17.15 -0.20 -12.37
CA LYS A 162 -17.05 0.96 -13.28
C LYS A 162 -16.45 0.56 -14.64
N PRO A 163 -16.77 1.30 -15.72
CA PRO A 163 -16.18 1.08 -17.03
C PRO A 163 -14.65 1.28 -17.00
N LEU A 164 -13.95 0.65 -17.94
CA LEU A 164 -12.48 0.57 -17.94
C LEU A 164 -11.79 1.94 -17.91
N HIS A 165 -12.29 2.92 -18.67
CA HIS A 165 -11.69 4.26 -18.76
C HIS A 165 -11.80 5.04 -17.44
N GLU A 166 -12.88 4.87 -16.68
CA GLU A 166 -13.01 5.45 -15.34
C GLU A 166 -12.13 4.71 -14.33
N ARG A 167 -12.09 3.37 -14.42
CA ARG A 167 -11.34 2.52 -13.48
C ARG A 167 -9.83 2.78 -13.50
N LEU A 168 -9.31 3.42 -14.54
CA LEU A 168 -7.91 3.83 -14.65
C LEU A 168 -7.46 4.66 -13.42
N LEU A 169 -8.30 5.61 -13.01
CA LEU A 169 -7.99 6.57 -11.94
C LEU A 169 -8.36 6.07 -10.55
N TYR A 170 -9.28 5.10 -10.43
CA TYR A 170 -9.67 4.58 -9.12
C TYR A 170 -8.67 3.56 -8.58
N PRO A 171 -8.35 3.60 -7.27
CA PRO A 171 -7.56 2.55 -6.65
C PRO A 171 -8.33 1.23 -6.64
N VAL A 172 -7.62 0.11 -6.80
CA VAL A 172 -8.21 -1.24 -6.84
C VAL A 172 -8.70 -1.70 -5.46
N GLY A 173 -8.10 -1.21 -4.39
CA GLY A 173 -8.36 -1.67 -3.03
C GLY A 173 -7.64 -0.85 -1.98
N TYR A 174 -7.65 -1.30 -0.73
CA TYR A 174 -7.01 -0.67 0.42
C TYR A 174 -6.43 -1.72 1.38
N TRP A 175 -5.55 -1.29 2.28
CA TRP A 175 -4.91 -2.15 3.27
C TRP A 175 -5.63 -2.09 4.62
N HIS A 176 -5.85 -3.24 5.25
CA HIS A 176 -6.44 -3.37 6.59
C HIS A 176 -5.58 -4.29 7.49
N PRO A 177 -5.67 -4.21 8.83
CA PRO A 177 -6.44 -3.25 9.62
C PRO A 177 -5.86 -1.82 9.60
N ALA A 178 -6.67 -0.83 9.97
CA ALA A 178 -6.31 0.60 9.90
C ALA A 178 -5.06 0.94 10.74
N ALA A 179 -4.85 0.27 11.88
CA ALA A 179 -3.64 0.46 12.70
C ALA A 179 -2.36 0.11 11.93
N GLN A 180 -2.35 -1.03 11.25
CA GLN A 180 -1.20 -1.46 10.44
C GLN A 180 -1.05 -0.62 9.17
N GLN A 181 -2.17 -0.22 8.55
CA GLN A 181 -2.14 0.75 7.45
C GLN A 181 -1.44 2.06 7.87
N ARG A 182 -1.63 2.54 9.12
CA ARG A 182 -0.92 3.73 9.61
C ARG A 182 0.55 3.46 9.91
N MET A 183 0.88 2.29 10.45
CA MET A 183 2.25 1.92 10.82
C MET A 183 3.16 1.62 9.62
N TYR A 184 2.60 1.12 8.52
CA TYR A 184 3.35 0.67 7.33
C TYR A 184 2.86 1.30 6.03
N GLY A 185 1.95 2.28 6.12
CA GLY A 185 1.29 2.90 4.97
C GLY A 185 2.25 3.38 3.92
N GLY A 186 3.32 4.10 4.30
CA GLY A 186 4.30 4.63 3.35
C GLY A 186 5.00 3.58 2.46
N MET A 187 4.99 2.30 2.84
CA MET A 187 5.51 1.20 2.01
C MET A 187 4.40 0.51 1.19
N LEU A 188 3.19 0.40 1.76
CA LEU A 188 2.11 -0.41 1.22
C LEU A 188 1.13 0.39 0.34
N THR A 189 0.95 1.69 0.58
CA THR A 189 -0.17 2.48 0.00
C THR A 189 -0.16 2.56 -1.51
N ASN A 190 0.98 2.38 -2.15
CA ASN A 190 1.08 2.39 -3.61
C ASN A 190 1.01 1.00 -4.24
N MET A 191 1.10 -0.06 -3.43
CA MET A 191 1.17 -1.43 -3.91
C MET A 191 -0.20 -2.12 -3.84
N ARG A 192 -0.44 -3.00 -4.80
CA ARG A 192 -1.61 -3.87 -4.85
C ARG A 192 -1.28 -5.21 -4.21
N GLY A 193 -2.20 -5.76 -3.42
CA GLY A 193 -2.12 -7.15 -2.96
C GLY A 193 -0.93 -7.43 -2.03
N SER A 194 -0.75 -8.71 -1.68
CA SER A 194 0.14 -9.15 -0.59
C SER A 194 1.57 -9.52 -1.01
N HIS A 195 1.96 -9.30 -2.28
CA HIS A 195 3.30 -9.66 -2.75
C HIS A 195 4.35 -8.68 -2.21
N VAL A 196 5.03 -9.11 -1.17
CA VAL A 196 5.98 -8.31 -0.40
C VAL A 196 7.09 -7.69 -1.26
N TYR A 197 7.65 -8.44 -2.21
CA TYR A 197 8.77 -8.01 -3.03
C TYR A 197 8.41 -6.88 -4.01
N TRP A 198 7.12 -6.63 -4.29
CA TRP A 198 6.70 -5.50 -5.11
C TRP A 198 7.05 -4.15 -4.46
N CYS A 199 7.00 -4.08 -3.12
CA CYS A 199 7.29 -2.86 -2.37
C CYS A 199 8.72 -2.34 -2.58
N VAL A 200 9.67 -3.25 -2.83
CA VAL A 200 11.09 -2.92 -3.03
C VAL A 200 11.54 -3.02 -4.48
N PHE A 201 10.67 -3.45 -5.39
CA PHE A 201 11.06 -3.73 -6.77
C PHE A 201 11.70 -2.53 -7.48
N GLN A 202 11.04 -1.37 -7.43
CA GLN A 202 11.54 -0.15 -8.09
C GLN A 202 12.90 0.27 -7.51
N LEU A 203 13.05 0.23 -6.19
CA LEU A 203 14.30 0.53 -5.50
C LEU A 203 15.40 -0.44 -5.94
N SER A 204 15.12 -1.75 -5.92
CA SER A 204 16.08 -2.79 -6.30
C SER A 204 16.52 -2.67 -7.75
N ALA A 205 15.59 -2.43 -8.68
CA ALA A 205 15.91 -2.21 -10.09
C ALA A 205 16.84 -1.00 -10.28
N LEU A 206 16.56 0.10 -9.58
CA LEU A 206 17.40 1.30 -9.62
C LEU A 206 18.74 1.11 -8.90
N CYS A 207 18.82 0.27 -7.87
CA CYS A 207 20.10 -0.15 -7.30
C CYS A 207 20.96 -0.89 -8.34
N VAL A 208 20.38 -1.79 -9.14
CA VAL A 208 21.11 -2.43 -10.24
C VAL A 208 21.62 -1.39 -11.25
N VAL A 209 20.78 -0.40 -11.61
CA VAL A 209 21.19 0.73 -12.46
C VAL A 209 22.33 1.52 -11.81
N CYS A 210 22.27 1.78 -10.51
CA CYS A 210 23.34 2.47 -9.76
C CYS A 210 24.66 1.71 -9.78
N LEU A 211 24.63 0.38 -9.62
CA LEU A 211 25.82 -0.46 -9.72
C LEU A 211 26.48 -0.30 -11.09
N ILE A 212 25.68 -0.42 -12.16
CA ILE A 212 26.17 -0.25 -13.52
C ILE A 212 26.72 1.17 -13.71
N ALA A 213 25.99 2.19 -13.29
CA ALA A 213 26.34 3.60 -13.44
C ALA A 213 27.63 4.02 -12.72
N ALA A 214 27.95 3.40 -11.58
CA ALA A 214 29.12 3.73 -10.79
C ALA A 214 30.42 3.05 -11.27
N VAL A 215 30.32 2.02 -12.12
CA VAL A 215 31.50 1.41 -12.76
C VAL A 215 32.12 2.40 -13.72
N HIS A 216 33.45 2.57 -13.65
CA HIS A 216 34.18 3.31 -14.68
C HIS A 216 34.38 2.39 -15.88
N PRO A 217 33.72 2.64 -17.03
CA PRO A 217 33.97 1.83 -18.20
C PRO A 217 35.40 2.08 -18.73
N PRO A 218 35.99 1.10 -19.44
CA PRO A 218 37.22 1.34 -20.19
C PRO A 218 37.03 2.49 -21.19
N VAL A 219 38.14 3.11 -21.62
CA VAL A 219 38.13 4.26 -22.55
C VAL A 219 37.26 3.92 -23.79
N GLY A 220 36.24 4.75 -24.05
CA GLY A 220 35.28 4.57 -25.15
C GLY A 220 34.06 3.68 -24.85
N GLY A 221 34.00 3.01 -23.70
CA GLY A 221 32.94 2.07 -23.32
C GLY A 221 31.65 2.68 -22.76
N CYS A 222 31.52 4.01 -22.71
CA CYS A 222 30.35 4.69 -22.12
C CYS A 222 29.02 4.30 -22.77
N HIS A 223 29.01 4.12 -24.10
CA HIS A 223 27.80 3.70 -24.82
C HIS A 223 27.31 2.32 -24.35
N VAL A 224 28.21 1.35 -24.13
CA VAL A 224 27.87 0.01 -23.62
C VAL A 224 27.24 0.12 -22.23
N GLN A 225 27.82 0.94 -21.35
CA GLN A 225 27.28 1.18 -20.01
C GLN A 225 25.84 1.71 -20.04
N TYR A 226 25.57 2.70 -20.91
CA TYR A 226 24.22 3.21 -21.11
C TYR A 226 23.26 2.16 -21.68
N PHE A 227 23.68 1.35 -22.66
CA PHE A 227 22.85 0.25 -23.17
C PHE A 227 22.51 -0.78 -22.10
N CYS A 228 23.46 -1.14 -21.23
CA CYS A 228 23.21 -2.06 -20.12
C CYS A 228 22.16 -1.48 -19.15
N MET A 229 22.27 -0.19 -18.79
CA MET A 229 21.26 0.46 -17.95
C MET A 229 19.89 0.51 -18.63
N ALA A 230 19.85 0.84 -19.92
CA ALA A 230 18.61 0.85 -20.70
C ALA A 230 17.93 -0.53 -20.71
N ALA A 231 18.71 -1.61 -20.87
CA ALA A 231 18.19 -2.97 -20.83
C ALA A 231 17.55 -3.31 -19.47
N VAL A 232 18.20 -2.94 -18.35
CA VAL A 232 17.65 -3.14 -17.00
C VAL A 232 16.37 -2.33 -16.81
N LEU A 233 16.34 -1.08 -17.28
CA LEU A 233 15.17 -0.20 -17.17
C LEU A 233 14.00 -0.69 -18.02
N LEU A 234 14.23 -1.16 -19.24
CA LEU A 234 13.20 -1.74 -20.09
C LEU A 234 12.66 -3.06 -19.52
N ALA A 235 13.53 -3.91 -18.99
CA ALA A 235 13.10 -5.11 -18.26
C ALA A 235 12.24 -4.72 -17.04
N GLY A 236 12.67 -3.70 -16.29
CA GLY A 236 11.91 -3.12 -15.19
C GLY A 236 10.53 -2.62 -15.60
N ALA A 237 10.45 -1.86 -16.70
CA ALA A 237 9.19 -1.38 -17.27
C ALA A 237 8.25 -2.53 -17.62
N GLY A 238 8.78 -3.57 -18.29
CA GLY A 238 8.04 -4.77 -18.62
C GLY A 238 7.46 -5.44 -17.38
N VAL A 239 8.28 -5.65 -16.33
CA VAL A 239 7.81 -6.25 -15.08
C VAL A 239 6.70 -5.41 -14.43
N VAL A 240 6.85 -4.08 -14.33
CA VAL A 240 5.79 -3.21 -13.76
C VAL A 240 4.51 -3.30 -14.58
N ALA A 241 4.61 -3.29 -15.91
CA ALA A 241 3.45 -3.37 -16.81
C ALA A 241 2.72 -4.72 -16.70
N PHE A 242 3.45 -5.84 -16.75
CA PHE A 242 2.86 -7.18 -16.75
C PHE A 242 2.33 -7.61 -15.38
N THR A 243 3.03 -7.27 -14.30
CA THR A 243 2.58 -7.63 -12.95
C THR A 243 1.41 -6.78 -12.47
N ASN A 244 1.25 -5.57 -13.04
CA ASN A 244 0.27 -4.58 -12.59
C ASN A 244 0.30 -4.43 -11.05
N MET A 245 1.53 -4.27 -10.54
CA MET A 245 1.84 -4.29 -9.10
C MET A 245 1.34 -3.07 -8.34
N MET A 246 0.99 -1.99 -9.05
CA MET A 246 0.54 -0.75 -8.42
C MET A 246 -0.94 -0.82 -8.04
N ARG A 247 -1.31 -0.04 -7.04
CA ARG A 247 -2.66 0.03 -6.49
C ARG A 247 -3.71 0.58 -7.47
N SER A 248 -3.29 1.32 -8.50
CA SER A 248 -4.17 1.79 -9.57
C SER A 248 -3.52 1.59 -10.93
N ALA A 249 -4.34 1.44 -11.97
CA ALA A 249 -3.85 1.29 -13.33
C ALA A 249 -3.14 2.58 -13.82
N PHE A 250 -3.60 3.75 -13.40
CA PHE A 250 -2.90 5.02 -13.64
C PHE A 250 -1.46 4.96 -13.10
N LEU A 251 -1.25 4.56 -11.84
CA LEU A 251 0.10 4.45 -11.28
C LEU A 251 0.96 3.43 -12.02
N THR A 252 0.39 2.30 -12.42
CA THR A 252 1.09 1.32 -13.27
C THR A 252 1.57 1.98 -14.55
N VAL A 253 0.68 2.66 -15.29
CA VAL A 253 1.03 3.36 -16.53
C VAL A 253 2.11 4.41 -16.30
N MET A 254 1.95 5.27 -15.29
CA MET A 254 2.90 6.37 -15.05
C MET A 254 4.28 5.86 -14.66
N HIS A 255 4.38 4.86 -13.79
CA HIS A 255 5.70 4.29 -13.45
C HIS A 255 6.31 3.50 -14.60
N THR A 256 5.51 2.78 -15.40
CA THR A 256 6.04 2.14 -16.62
C THR A 256 6.59 3.20 -17.58
N ALA A 257 5.88 4.31 -17.76
CA ALA A 257 6.36 5.44 -18.55
C ALA A 257 7.64 6.03 -17.96
N GLY A 258 7.73 6.19 -16.63
CA GLY A 258 8.96 6.63 -15.95
C GLY A 258 10.18 5.76 -16.27
N PHE A 259 10.04 4.42 -16.15
CA PHE A 259 11.11 3.48 -16.52
C PHE A 259 11.46 3.54 -18.02
N VAL A 260 10.47 3.63 -18.89
CA VAL A 260 10.68 3.76 -20.34
C VAL A 260 11.41 5.07 -20.65
N LEU A 261 11.02 6.19 -20.05
CA LEU A 261 11.66 7.48 -20.25
C LEU A 261 13.11 7.48 -19.78
N LEU A 262 13.39 6.91 -18.60
CA LEU A 262 14.76 6.70 -18.14
C LEU A 262 15.56 5.82 -19.11
N ALA A 263 14.97 4.74 -19.64
CA ALA A 263 15.64 3.91 -20.64
C ALA A 263 15.91 4.68 -21.94
N THR A 264 14.95 5.47 -22.42
CA THR A 264 15.13 6.31 -23.61
C THR A 264 16.20 7.39 -23.39
N LEU A 265 16.32 7.96 -22.19
CA LEU A 265 17.44 8.83 -21.85
C LEU A 265 18.77 8.10 -22.01
N CYS A 266 18.90 6.89 -21.44
CA CYS A 266 20.11 6.10 -21.62
C CYS A 266 20.41 5.83 -23.10
N LEU A 267 19.40 5.49 -23.92
CA LEU A 267 19.58 5.27 -25.36
C LEU A 267 20.02 6.54 -26.10
N VAL A 268 19.42 7.70 -25.79
CA VAL A 268 19.81 8.99 -26.37
C VAL A 268 21.23 9.36 -25.95
N SER A 269 21.59 9.17 -24.67
CA SER A 269 22.94 9.38 -24.18
C SER A 269 23.96 8.45 -24.84
N ALA A 270 23.62 7.17 -25.05
CA ALA A 270 24.46 6.22 -25.78
C ALA A 270 24.67 6.65 -27.24
N ALA A 271 23.59 7.04 -27.93
CA ALA A 271 23.66 7.52 -29.31
C ALA A 271 24.50 8.79 -29.43
N ASN A 272 24.37 9.74 -28.50
CA ASN A 272 25.18 10.96 -28.47
C ASN A 272 26.66 10.68 -28.24
N HIS A 273 27.02 9.60 -27.52
CA HIS A 273 28.43 9.18 -27.40
C HIS A 273 28.99 8.60 -28.69
N LEU A 274 28.14 7.98 -29.53
CA LEU A 274 28.54 7.40 -30.81
C LEU A 274 28.57 8.46 -31.93
N ALA A 275 27.59 9.36 -31.95
CA ALA A 275 27.45 10.42 -32.92
C ALA A 275 26.94 11.71 -32.23
N PRO A 276 27.84 12.56 -31.73
CA PRO A 276 27.47 13.81 -31.07
C PRO A 276 26.64 14.70 -31.99
N SER A 277 25.47 15.14 -31.50
CA SER A 277 24.59 16.05 -32.24
C SER A 277 23.81 16.98 -31.31
N ASP A 278 23.51 18.18 -31.79
CA ASP A 278 22.62 19.11 -31.09
C ASP A 278 21.21 18.54 -30.93
N GLY A 279 20.77 17.72 -31.89
CA GLY A 279 19.46 17.06 -31.86
C GLY A 279 19.32 16.13 -30.65
N GLY A 280 20.34 15.33 -30.37
CA GLY A 280 20.32 14.45 -29.21
C GLY A 280 20.42 15.20 -27.87
N ALA A 281 21.10 16.36 -27.83
CA ALA A 281 21.09 17.22 -26.64
C ALA A 281 19.68 17.81 -26.37
N ARG A 282 18.96 18.24 -27.42
CA ARG A 282 17.57 18.70 -27.29
C ARG A 282 16.63 17.57 -26.89
N ALA A 283 16.80 16.38 -27.48
CA ALA A 283 16.03 15.20 -27.12
C ALA A 283 16.21 14.82 -25.64
N TYR A 284 17.45 14.88 -25.12
CA TYR A 284 17.73 14.65 -23.71
C TYR A 284 16.92 15.60 -22.80
N VAL A 285 16.99 16.91 -23.08
CA VAL A 285 16.24 17.92 -22.30
C VAL A 285 14.73 17.68 -22.38
N ALA A 286 14.20 17.38 -23.57
CA ALA A 286 12.77 17.10 -23.75
C ALA A 286 12.31 15.87 -22.96
N ILE A 287 13.11 14.80 -22.94
CA ILE A 287 12.78 13.57 -22.18
C ILE A 287 12.88 13.83 -20.67
N VAL A 288 13.87 14.60 -20.19
CA VAL A 288 13.94 15.01 -18.77
C VAL A 288 12.70 15.80 -18.38
N LEU A 289 12.25 16.76 -19.19
CA LEU A 289 11.01 17.50 -18.95
C LEU A 289 9.81 16.56 -18.90
N LEU A 290 9.68 15.63 -19.85
CA LEU A 290 8.60 14.64 -19.84
C LEU A 290 8.63 13.78 -18.57
N LEU A 291 9.80 13.33 -18.12
CA LEU A 291 9.93 12.59 -16.87
C LEU A 291 9.51 13.44 -15.66
N THR A 292 9.88 14.73 -15.62
CA THR A 292 9.41 15.62 -14.54
C THR A 292 7.89 15.79 -14.55
N THR A 293 7.25 15.85 -15.72
CA THR A 293 5.78 15.90 -15.80
C THR A 293 5.13 14.60 -15.35
N VAL A 294 5.72 13.45 -15.65
CA VAL A 294 5.28 12.12 -15.17
C VAL A 294 5.34 12.06 -13.64
N VAL A 295 6.48 12.43 -13.07
CA VAL A 295 6.70 12.52 -11.62
C VAL A 295 5.67 13.45 -10.98
N LEU A 296 5.46 14.64 -11.55
CA LEU A 296 4.47 15.60 -11.05
C LEU A 296 3.06 15.01 -11.09
N ALA A 297 2.65 14.39 -12.19
CA ALA A 297 1.33 13.76 -12.33
C ALA A 297 1.12 12.63 -11.30
N ILE A 298 2.13 11.80 -11.04
CA ILE A 298 2.10 10.78 -9.97
C ILE A 298 1.89 11.45 -8.61
N THR A 299 2.61 12.53 -8.31
CA THR A 299 2.48 13.22 -7.02
C THR A 299 1.11 13.86 -6.85
N VAL A 300 0.59 14.56 -7.86
CA VAL A 300 -0.73 15.19 -7.83
C VAL A 300 -1.81 14.12 -7.65
N TYR A 301 -1.75 13.03 -8.42
CA TYR A 301 -2.64 11.90 -8.28
C TYR A 301 -2.61 11.32 -6.86
N GLY A 302 -1.42 11.10 -6.29
CA GLY A 302 -1.28 10.60 -4.92
C GLY A 302 -1.93 11.52 -3.89
N VAL A 303 -1.80 12.85 -4.04
CA VAL A 303 -2.45 13.83 -3.14
C VAL A 303 -3.97 13.77 -3.29
N VAL A 304 -4.47 13.73 -4.52
CA VAL A 304 -5.91 13.69 -4.82
C VAL A 304 -6.54 12.40 -4.28
N VAL A 305 -5.92 11.24 -4.50
CA VAL A 305 -6.41 9.96 -3.96
C VAL A 305 -6.37 9.96 -2.44
N TRP A 306 -5.28 10.43 -1.83
CA TRP A 306 -5.20 10.53 -0.37
C TRP A 306 -6.32 11.40 0.20
N TYR A 307 -6.55 12.57 -0.41
CA TYR A 307 -7.62 13.48 -0.01
C TYR A 307 -9.01 12.83 -0.18
N ALA A 308 -9.25 12.16 -1.32
CA ALA A 308 -10.52 11.48 -1.58
C ALA A 308 -10.76 10.30 -0.61
N GLU A 309 -9.70 9.56 -0.25
CA GLU A 309 -9.78 8.46 0.72
C GLU A 309 -10.07 8.90 2.14
N ASP A 310 -9.59 10.08 2.52
CA ASP A 310 -9.82 10.67 3.83
C ASP A 310 -11.22 11.29 3.93
N ARG A 311 -11.67 11.98 2.87
CA ARG A 311 -12.91 12.77 2.88
C ARG A 311 -14.15 12.03 2.41
N TYR A 312 -14.04 11.24 1.34
CA TYR A 312 -15.21 10.69 0.64
C TYR A 312 -15.30 9.17 0.73
N TRP A 313 -14.17 8.46 0.79
CA TRP A 313 -14.16 6.99 0.77
C TRP A 313 -13.89 6.36 2.14
N LYS A 314 -14.00 7.13 3.22
CA LYS A 314 -13.84 6.61 4.58
C LYS A 314 -14.87 5.51 4.89
N GLU A 315 -16.13 5.73 4.51
CA GLU A 315 -17.23 4.76 4.67
C GLU A 315 -17.06 3.49 3.82
N LEU A 316 -16.26 3.55 2.75
CA LEU A 316 -15.96 2.38 1.91
C LEU A 316 -14.91 1.46 2.54
N ARG A 317 -14.09 1.95 3.48
CA ARG A 317 -13.02 1.18 4.14
C ARG A 317 -13.44 0.50 5.43
N GLU A 318 -14.33 1.15 6.16
CA GLU A 318 -14.97 0.65 7.37
C GLU A 318 -16.38 0.20 6.96
N PRO A 319 -16.59 -1.06 6.48
CA PRO A 319 -17.94 -1.57 6.41
C PRO A 319 -18.54 -1.40 7.80
N ARG A 320 -19.74 -0.82 7.90
CA ARG A 320 -20.49 -0.76 9.16
C ARG A 320 -20.53 -2.19 9.72
N CYS A 321 -19.69 -2.51 10.70
CA CYS A 321 -19.89 -3.70 11.54
C CYS A 321 -21.33 -3.71 12.06
N GLY A 322 -21.87 -2.52 12.34
CA GLY A 322 -23.26 -2.31 12.70
C GLY A 322 -24.32 -2.69 11.66
N GLY A 323 -24.00 -2.95 10.39
CA GLY A 323 -25.00 -3.41 9.40
C GLY A 323 -25.28 -4.90 9.49
N LEU A 324 -24.23 -5.71 9.70
CA LEU A 324 -24.38 -7.14 9.95
C LEU A 324 -24.81 -7.41 11.39
N GLU A 325 -24.33 -6.62 12.36
CA GLU A 325 -24.85 -6.68 13.74
C GLU A 325 -26.28 -6.18 13.84
N ALA A 326 -26.73 -5.20 13.05
CA ALA A 326 -28.15 -4.82 13.01
C ALA A 326 -29.00 -5.93 12.37
N LEU A 327 -28.53 -6.57 11.29
CA LEU A 327 -29.27 -7.70 10.70
C LEU A 327 -29.30 -8.94 11.60
N LEU A 328 -28.21 -9.26 12.29
CA LEU A 328 -28.18 -10.36 13.26
C LEU A 328 -29.04 -10.05 14.49
N ARG A 329 -29.10 -8.78 14.89
CA ARG A 329 -29.96 -8.35 16.00
C ARG A 329 -31.43 -8.29 15.61
N ASP A 330 -31.76 -7.90 14.38
CA ASP A 330 -33.14 -7.94 13.87
C ASP A 330 -33.64 -9.40 13.76
N ASP A 331 -32.78 -10.35 13.36
CA ASP A 331 -33.14 -11.78 13.37
C ASP A 331 -33.35 -12.30 14.80
N GLU A 332 -32.53 -11.88 15.78
CA GLU A 332 -32.64 -12.34 17.19
C GLU A 332 -33.82 -11.69 17.94
N GLU A 333 -34.23 -10.47 17.57
CA GLU A 333 -35.39 -9.77 18.16
C GLU A 333 -36.73 -10.22 17.51
N SER A 334 -36.69 -10.75 16.28
CA SER A 334 -37.89 -11.26 15.58
C SER A 334 -38.38 -12.64 16.07
N ASP A 335 -37.51 -13.45 16.69
CA ASP A 335 -37.91 -14.75 17.25
C ASP A 335 -38.60 -14.65 18.62
N GLU A 336 -38.51 -13.49 19.31
CA GLU A 336 -39.16 -13.30 20.63
C GLU A 336 -40.65 -12.92 20.54
N GLU A 337 -41.17 -12.49 19.39
CA GLU A 337 -42.59 -12.12 19.26
C GLU A 337 -43.54 -13.27 18.90
N THR A 338 -43.01 -14.50 18.79
CA THR A 338 -43.81 -15.72 18.66
C THR A 338 -43.91 -16.53 19.96
N GLN A 339 -43.83 -15.88 21.12
CA GLN A 339 -44.18 -16.53 22.39
C GLN A 339 -45.60 -16.15 22.82
N LYS A 340 -46.60 -16.77 22.18
CA LYS A 340 -47.94 -16.86 22.78
C LYS A 340 -47.87 -17.72 24.06
N PRO A 341 -48.54 -17.31 25.14
CA PRO A 341 -48.45 -17.97 26.42
C PRO A 341 -49.18 -19.31 26.35
N HIS A 342 -48.45 -20.41 26.56
CA HIS A 342 -49.09 -21.67 26.91
C HIS A 342 -48.98 -21.86 28.41
N GLU A 343 -50.15 -22.07 29.00
CA GLU A 343 -50.41 -22.13 30.42
C GLU A 343 -49.48 -23.08 31.16
N MET A 344 -48.94 -22.53 32.24
CA MET A 344 -48.42 -23.25 33.38
C MET A 344 -49.55 -24.07 34.01
N THR A 345 -49.51 -25.38 33.89
CA THR A 345 -50.09 -26.26 34.92
C THR A 345 -49.18 -27.44 35.16
N LEU A 346 -48.48 -27.33 36.29
CA LEU A 346 -47.79 -28.40 36.99
C LEU A 346 -48.72 -29.62 37.16
N SER A 347 -48.23 -30.80 36.83
CA SER A 347 -48.64 -32.02 37.53
C SER A 347 -47.43 -32.91 37.76
N SER A 348 -46.85 -32.76 38.94
CA SER A 348 -45.94 -33.72 39.55
C SER A 348 -46.70 -35.00 39.88
N TYR A 349 -46.29 -36.10 39.28
CA TYR A 349 -46.71 -37.45 39.64
C TYR A 349 -46.08 -37.86 40.98
N ALA A 350 -46.87 -37.93 42.04
CA ALA A 350 -46.60 -38.72 43.24
C ALA A 350 -47.82 -39.63 43.46
N SER A 351 -47.61 -40.94 43.29
CA SER A 351 -48.65 -41.96 43.43
C SER A 351 -48.49 -42.66 44.78
N GLY A 352 -49.44 -42.43 45.68
CA GLY A 352 -49.56 -43.06 46.99
C GLY A 352 -51.02 -43.40 47.28
N THR A 353 -51.33 -44.69 47.22
CA THR A 353 -52.12 -45.48 48.19
C THR A 353 -53.39 -44.89 48.87
N THR A 354 -54.52 -45.48 48.45
CA THR A 354 -55.62 -46.08 49.26
C THR A 354 -56.76 -45.24 49.89
N VAL A 355 -57.97 -45.73 49.56
CA VAL A 355 -59.27 -45.73 50.28
C VAL A 355 -60.18 -44.50 50.16
N ALA A 356 -61.18 -44.70 49.29
CA ALA A 356 -62.63 -44.48 49.46
C ALA A 356 -63.12 -43.27 50.28
N SER A 357 -63.79 -42.34 49.59
CA SER A 357 -65.22 -42.04 49.82
C SER A 357 -65.69 -40.98 48.81
N SER A 358 -66.88 -41.21 48.27
CA SER A 358 -67.59 -40.43 47.27
C SER A 358 -68.17 -39.12 47.83
N TYR A 359 -67.85 -37.99 47.20
CA TYR A 359 -68.69 -36.79 47.27
C TYR A 359 -68.63 -36.04 45.93
N ARG A 360 -69.81 -35.72 45.38
CA ARG A 360 -70.02 -35.02 44.10
C ARG A 360 -71.00 -33.87 44.32
N PRO A 361 -70.57 -32.62 44.16
CA PRO A 361 -71.43 -31.55 43.64
C PRO A 361 -70.64 -30.50 42.80
N PRO A 362 -71.27 -29.47 42.21
CA PRO A 362 -72.14 -29.55 41.03
C PRO A 362 -71.58 -28.75 39.82
N ALA A 363 -72.34 -28.80 38.73
CA ALA A 363 -72.02 -28.35 37.38
C ALA A 363 -71.94 -26.81 37.17
N ALA A 364 -71.30 -26.48 36.05
CA ALA A 364 -70.89 -25.15 35.57
C ALA A 364 -72.04 -24.16 35.27
N PRO A 365 -71.81 -22.85 35.47
CA PRO A 365 -72.63 -21.79 34.88
C PRO A 365 -72.31 -21.58 33.39
N ARG A 366 -73.36 -21.55 32.57
CA ARG A 366 -73.47 -20.96 31.23
C ARG A 366 -74.41 -19.73 31.35
N PRO A 367 -74.60 -18.90 30.32
CA PRO A 367 -73.64 -18.10 29.55
C PRO A 367 -74.05 -16.60 29.60
N VAL A 368 -73.16 -15.68 29.21
CA VAL A 368 -73.58 -14.34 28.76
C VAL A 368 -73.17 -14.18 27.31
N ALA A 369 -74.18 -14.27 26.45
CA ALA A 369 -74.14 -13.89 25.06
C ALA A 369 -73.94 -12.37 24.97
N GLY A 370 -72.95 -11.95 24.20
CA GLY A 370 -72.72 -10.58 23.79
C GLY A 370 -72.53 -10.59 22.28
N ASP A 371 -73.54 -10.11 21.59
CA ASP A 371 -73.78 -10.25 20.16
C ASP A 371 -72.88 -9.36 19.28
N THR A 372 -72.71 -9.86 18.05
CA THR A 372 -72.59 -9.15 16.76
C THR A 372 -71.65 -7.94 16.62
N ARG A 373 -70.57 -8.16 15.84
CA ARG A 373 -70.43 -7.43 14.58
C ARG A 373 -69.59 -8.22 13.56
N SER A 374 -70.28 -8.62 12.50
CA SER A 374 -69.72 -9.22 11.30
C SER A 374 -69.22 -8.10 10.39
N ASP A 375 -67.95 -8.14 9.99
CA ASP A 375 -67.49 -7.53 8.74
C ASP A 375 -66.72 -8.60 7.92
N THR A 376 -67.52 -9.44 7.26
CA THR A 376 -67.48 -9.70 5.81
C THR A 376 -66.15 -9.60 5.05
N LEU A 377 -65.64 -10.78 4.68
CA LEU A 377 -65.26 -11.23 3.32
C LEU A 377 -64.33 -10.34 2.46
N SER A 378 -63.12 -10.84 2.18
CA SER A 378 -62.73 -11.40 0.86
C SER A 378 -61.21 -11.62 0.82
N LEU A 379 -60.71 -12.87 0.80
CA LEU A 379 -60.37 -13.60 -0.43
C LEU A 379 -59.46 -12.81 -1.39
N LEU A 380 -58.17 -12.75 -1.07
CA LEU A 380 -57.10 -12.78 -2.07
C LEU A 380 -56.17 -13.94 -1.73
N ASP A 381 -56.76 -15.13 -1.83
CA ASP A 381 -56.01 -16.36 -1.93
C ASP A 381 -55.75 -16.61 -3.43
N ARG A 382 -54.48 -16.93 -3.74
CA ARG A 382 -54.08 -17.69 -4.92
C ARG A 382 -54.07 -16.97 -6.29
N VAL A 383 -53.04 -16.15 -6.52
CA VAL A 383 -52.42 -16.04 -7.85
C VAL A 383 -51.11 -16.82 -7.84
N SER A 384 -51.19 -18.00 -8.46
CA SER A 384 -50.07 -18.82 -8.89
C SER A 384 -49.38 -18.14 -10.08
N SER A 385 -48.13 -17.73 -9.92
CA SER A 385 -47.22 -17.58 -11.06
C SER A 385 -45.87 -18.21 -10.72
N ALA A 386 -45.63 -19.33 -11.38
CA ALA A 386 -44.39 -20.05 -11.41
C ALA A 386 -43.22 -19.21 -11.98
N SER A 387 -42.01 -19.67 -11.62
CA SER A 387 -40.75 -19.60 -12.37
C SER A 387 -39.63 -18.71 -11.81
N CYS A 388 -38.48 -19.39 -11.65
CA CYS A 388 -37.11 -18.87 -11.59
C CYS A 388 -36.64 -18.15 -10.31
N SER A 389 -36.42 -18.91 -9.21
CA SER A 389 -35.32 -18.58 -8.28
C SER A 389 -34.15 -19.51 -8.53
N ILE A 390 -33.10 -18.94 -9.13
CA ILE A 390 -31.82 -19.58 -9.41
C ILE A 390 -31.18 -20.03 -8.09
N ASN A 391 -30.81 -21.31 -8.03
CA ASN A 391 -30.05 -21.92 -6.94
C ASN A 391 -28.73 -21.17 -6.72
N TYR A 392 -28.63 -20.40 -5.64
CA TYR A 392 -27.34 -20.07 -5.06
C TYR A 392 -26.94 -21.22 -4.13
N ALA A 393 -25.93 -21.98 -4.54
CA ALA A 393 -25.21 -22.89 -3.66
C ALA A 393 -24.59 -22.08 -2.49
N PRO A 394 -24.50 -22.67 -1.28
CA PRO A 394 -24.34 -21.92 -0.04
C PRO A 394 -22.93 -21.32 0.08
N LEU A 395 -22.89 -20.02 0.34
CA LEU A 395 -21.68 -19.29 0.69
C LEU A 395 -21.07 -19.85 1.96
N ASP A 396 -19.80 -20.23 1.86
CA ASP A 396 -18.97 -20.75 2.94
C ASP A 396 -19.04 -19.86 4.18
N ARG A 397 -19.44 -20.51 5.27
CA ARG A 397 -19.61 -19.99 6.61
C ARG A 397 -18.24 -19.67 7.22
N TRP A 398 -17.73 -18.46 7.01
CA TRP A 398 -16.53 -18.00 7.69
C TRP A 398 -16.85 -17.66 9.15
N ARG A 399 -16.57 -18.61 10.06
CA ARG A 399 -16.44 -18.32 11.50
C ARG A 399 -15.19 -17.47 11.69
N CYS A 400 -15.37 -16.21 12.08
CA CYS A 400 -14.30 -15.45 12.72
C CYS A 400 -14.17 -15.95 14.16
N SER A 401 -13.17 -16.77 14.43
CA SER A 401 -12.66 -16.94 15.79
C SER A 401 -11.85 -15.70 16.17
N ALA A 402 -12.16 -15.17 17.36
CA ALA A 402 -11.57 -14.00 17.99
C ALA A 402 -10.04 -13.97 18.02
#